data_AF-A0A7X6TKB8-F1
#
_entry.id   AF-A0A7X6TKB8-F1
#
_cell.length_a   1.000
_cell.length_b   1.000
_cell.length_c   1.000
_cell.angle_alpha   90.00
_cell.angle_beta   90.00
_cell.angle_gamma   90.00
#
_symmetry.space_group_name_H-M   'P 1'
#
loop_
_entity.id
_entity.type
_entity.pdbx_description
1 polymer ?
#
loop_
_entity_poly.entity_id
_entity_poly.type
_entity_poly.pdbx_seq_one_letter_code
_entity_poly.pdbx_strand_id
1 'polypeptide(L)'
;PMLRGSLGAHKLTTLLQGSLNPPAAERAELTVGERVYRVGDRVIHRRNNYELNVFNGDIGRITAIDNTELRLEVSFFPDGRRVGYSRDQIAELELAYAITVHKAQGSEFDVVILPVLGQHFRMLFRNLLYTGLPRGRRLAVLVGSRQALAMAVRNRDTSRRQTALARLIRDYAAGAVSP
;
A
#
# COMPACT_ATOMS: atom_id res chain seq x y z
N PRO A 1 8.21 4.42 -1.73
CA PRO A 1 7.79 5.39 -2.79
C PRO A 1 7.53 4.73 -4.14
N MET A 2 8.41 3.81 -4.57
CA MET A 2 8.32 3.13 -5.86
C MET A 2 7.75 1.71 -5.74
N LEU A 3 7.08 1.24 -6.79
CA LEU A 3 6.55 -0.13 -6.87
C LEU A 3 7.67 -1.14 -7.23
N ARG A 4 8.55 -0.76 -8.17
CA ARG A 4 9.67 -1.57 -8.71
C ARG A 4 11.04 -0.96 -8.33
N GLY A 5 12.10 -1.77 -8.43
CA GLY A 5 13.49 -1.42 -8.08
C GLY A 5 14.03 -2.23 -6.90
N SER A 6 15.34 -2.13 -6.62
CA SER A 6 16.03 -2.82 -5.51
C SER A 6 15.38 -2.57 -4.14
N LEU A 7 14.73 -1.41 -3.98
CA LEU A 7 13.98 -0.98 -2.80
C LEU A 7 12.51 -0.67 -3.12
N GLY A 8 11.99 -1.25 -4.20
CA GLY A 8 10.57 -1.16 -4.53
C GLY A 8 9.72 -1.96 -3.54
N ALA A 9 8.44 -1.59 -3.42
CA ALA A 9 7.50 -2.27 -2.53
C ALA A 9 7.47 -3.79 -2.75
N HIS A 10 7.58 -4.27 -3.99
CA HIS A 10 7.62 -5.72 -4.27
C HIS A 10 8.85 -6.41 -3.66
N LYS A 11 10.05 -5.86 -3.87
CA LYS A 11 11.28 -6.46 -3.34
C LYS A 11 11.30 -6.44 -1.81
N LEU A 12 10.88 -5.33 -1.21
CA LEU A 12 10.72 -5.22 0.24
C LEU A 12 9.71 -6.25 0.77
N THR A 13 8.56 -6.39 0.11
CA THR A 13 7.56 -7.39 0.48
C THR A 13 8.13 -8.81 0.42
N THR A 14 8.85 -9.18 -0.63
CA THR A 14 9.49 -10.51 -0.72
C THR A 14 10.52 -10.73 0.39
N LEU A 15 11.39 -9.75 0.65
CA LEU A 15 12.41 -9.84 1.69
C LEU A 15 11.79 -9.92 3.09
N LEU A 16 10.77 -9.11 3.35
CA LEU A 16 10.04 -9.09 4.62
C LEU A 16 9.25 -10.37 4.82
N GLN A 17 8.59 -10.90 3.77
CA GLN A 17 7.91 -12.19 3.85
C GLN A 17 8.93 -13.30 4.17
N GLY A 18 10.07 -13.35 3.47
CA GLY A 18 11.11 -14.35 3.74
C GLY A 18 11.71 -14.28 5.15
N SER A 19 11.74 -13.09 5.76
CA SER A 19 12.27 -12.89 7.12
C SER A 19 11.21 -13.12 8.20
N LEU A 20 9.99 -12.63 8.00
CA LEU A 20 8.91 -12.63 9.00
C LEU A 20 7.99 -13.84 8.88
N ASN A 21 7.89 -14.45 7.70
CA ASN A 21 7.10 -15.65 7.43
C ASN A 21 7.83 -16.56 6.41
N PRO A 22 8.99 -17.12 6.78
CA PRO A 22 9.78 -17.97 5.89
C PRO A 22 8.99 -19.22 5.45
N PRO A 23 9.38 -19.87 4.33
CA PRO A 23 8.83 -21.19 4.01
C PRO A 23 9.19 -22.20 5.11
N ALA A 24 8.26 -23.09 5.44
CA ALA A 24 8.44 -24.15 6.42
C ALA A 24 7.61 -25.36 6.01
N ALA A 25 8.07 -26.58 6.32
CA ALA A 25 7.42 -27.82 5.88
C ALA A 25 5.95 -27.93 6.34
N GLU A 26 5.64 -27.45 7.54
CA GLU A 26 4.28 -27.47 8.11
C GLU A 26 3.44 -26.25 7.74
N ARG A 27 3.99 -25.30 6.97
CA ARG A 27 3.27 -24.08 6.59
C ARG A 27 2.71 -24.24 5.20
N ALA A 28 1.38 -24.35 5.13
CA ALA A 28 0.70 -24.33 3.85
C ALA A 28 1.01 -23.02 3.10
N GLU A 29 1.37 -23.18 1.83
CA GLU A 29 1.59 -22.09 0.89
C GLU A 29 0.86 -22.37 -0.43
N LEU A 30 0.51 -21.30 -1.14
CA LEU A 30 -0.21 -21.34 -2.41
C LEU A 30 0.41 -20.31 -3.35
N THR A 31 0.77 -20.75 -4.55
CA THR A 31 1.32 -19.88 -5.60
C THR A 31 0.22 -19.47 -6.57
N VAL A 32 0.04 -18.16 -6.74
CA VAL A 32 -0.92 -17.58 -7.70
C VAL A 32 -0.21 -16.52 -8.53
N GLY A 33 0.00 -16.82 -9.81
CA GLY A 33 0.84 -16.01 -10.70
C GLY A 33 2.29 -15.98 -10.21
N GLU A 34 2.83 -14.77 -10.01
CA GLU A 34 4.20 -14.57 -9.49
C GLU A 34 4.26 -14.44 -7.96
N ARG A 35 3.13 -14.60 -7.26
CA ARG A 35 3.05 -14.40 -5.80
C ARG A 35 2.88 -15.73 -5.09
N VAL A 36 3.59 -15.85 -3.97
CA VAL A 36 3.42 -16.96 -3.03
C VAL A 36 2.73 -16.41 -1.79
N TYR A 37 1.60 -17.01 -1.43
CA TYR A 37 0.86 -16.74 -0.21
C TYR A 37 1.11 -17.86 0.78
N ARG A 38 1.23 -17.53 2.06
CA ARG A 38 1.45 -18.49 3.16
C ARG A 38 0.48 -18.21 4.27
N VAL A 39 0.09 -19.27 4.99
CA VAL A 39 -0.60 -19.09 6.28
C VAL A 39 0.26 -18.19 7.18
N GLY A 40 -0.38 -17.19 7.81
CA GLY A 40 0.27 -16.15 8.62
C GLY A 40 0.62 -14.87 7.87
N ASP A 41 0.62 -14.86 6.53
CA ASP A 41 0.89 -13.67 5.75
C ASP A 41 -0.14 -12.57 6.01
N ARG A 42 0.35 -11.34 6.10
CA ARG A 42 -0.52 -10.16 6.12
C ARG A 42 -0.88 -9.81 4.68
N VAL A 43 -2.16 -9.60 4.40
CA VAL A 43 -2.67 -9.27 3.07
C VAL A 43 -3.53 -8.01 3.11
N ILE A 44 -3.62 -7.33 1.97
CA ILE A 44 -4.49 -6.17 1.74
C ILE A 44 -5.35 -6.42 0.52
N HIS A 45 -6.63 -6.10 0.62
CA HIS A 45 -7.59 -6.23 -0.48
C HIS A 45 -7.55 -4.98 -1.39
N ARG A 46 -7.66 -5.17 -2.71
CA ARG A 46 -7.31 -4.13 -3.70
C ARG A 46 -8.48 -3.50 -4.45
N ARG A 47 -9.66 -4.11 -4.41
CA ARG A 47 -10.88 -3.61 -5.07
C ARG A 47 -12.06 -3.85 -4.14
N ASN A 48 -13.14 -3.07 -4.25
CA ASN A 48 -14.33 -3.40 -3.47
C ASN A 48 -14.96 -4.67 -4.04
N ASN A 49 -15.23 -5.64 -3.17
CA ASN A 49 -15.92 -6.87 -3.51
C ASN A 49 -17.15 -7.00 -2.59
N TYR A 50 -18.32 -6.66 -3.14
CA TYR A 50 -19.57 -6.61 -2.39
C TYR A 50 -20.11 -8.01 -2.05
N GLU A 51 -19.78 -9.03 -2.85
CA GLU A 51 -20.16 -10.42 -2.58
C GLU A 51 -19.45 -10.95 -1.33
N LEU A 52 -18.15 -10.66 -1.21
CA LEU A 52 -17.35 -11.02 -0.04
C LEU A 52 -17.50 -10.02 1.11
N ASN A 53 -18.19 -8.90 0.88
CA ASN A 53 -18.27 -7.75 1.78
C ASN A 53 -16.87 -7.27 2.24
N VAL A 54 -15.91 -7.16 1.31
CA VAL A 54 -14.54 -6.69 1.59
C VAL A 54 -14.26 -5.45 0.74
N PHE A 55 -13.62 -4.46 1.33
CA PHE A 55 -13.37 -3.17 0.68
C PHE A 55 -11.89 -2.98 0.36
N ASN A 56 -11.61 -2.15 -0.64
CA ASN A 56 -10.24 -1.78 -0.99
C ASN A 56 -9.55 -1.11 0.19
N GLY A 57 -8.41 -1.66 0.59
CA GLY A 57 -7.65 -1.22 1.75
C GLY A 57 -7.87 -2.06 3.01
N ASP A 58 -8.83 -2.98 3.02
CA ASP A 58 -9.02 -3.91 4.14
C ASP A 58 -7.78 -4.78 4.29
N ILE A 59 -7.29 -4.88 5.52
CA ILE A 59 -6.08 -5.64 5.85
C ILE A 59 -6.47 -6.81 6.73
N GLY A 60 -5.92 -7.96 6.41
CA GLY A 60 -6.13 -9.18 7.17
C GLY A 60 -4.88 -10.05 7.23
N ARG A 61 -5.05 -11.23 7.82
CA ARG A 61 -4.05 -12.27 7.90
C ARG A 61 -4.61 -13.57 7.35
N ILE A 62 -3.83 -14.27 6.54
CA ILE A 62 -4.21 -15.58 6.01
C ILE A 62 -4.20 -16.59 7.17
N THR A 63 -5.33 -17.23 7.42
CA THR A 63 -5.52 -18.19 8.52
C THR A 63 -5.47 -19.64 8.05
N ALA A 64 -5.87 -19.90 6.81
CA ALA A 64 -5.86 -21.23 6.21
C ALA A 64 -5.60 -21.16 4.71
N ILE A 65 -5.00 -22.22 4.17
CA ILE A 65 -4.81 -22.44 2.73
C ILE A 65 -5.18 -23.90 2.45
N ASP A 66 -6.04 -24.10 1.46
CA ASP A 66 -6.38 -25.41 0.90
C ASP A 66 -5.73 -25.52 -0.49
N ASN A 67 -4.73 -26.39 -0.60
CA ASN A 67 -4.02 -26.64 -1.86
C ASN A 67 -4.77 -27.57 -2.82
N THR A 68 -5.75 -28.33 -2.34
CA THR A 68 -6.58 -29.21 -3.18
C THR A 68 -7.62 -28.38 -3.91
N GLU A 69 -8.33 -27.51 -3.18
CA GLU A 69 -9.37 -26.63 -3.76
C GLU A 69 -8.81 -25.29 -4.26
N LEU A 70 -7.53 -25.00 -4.00
CA LEU A 70 -6.85 -23.74 -4.32
C LEU A 70 -7.58 -22.53 -3.74
N ARG A 71 -7.91 -22.64 -2.45
CA ARG A 71 -8.62 -21.63 -1.66
C ARG A 71 -7.75 -21.13 -0.52
N LEU A 72 -8.05 -19.94 -0.03
CA LEU A 72 -7.48 -19.44 1.22
C LEU A 72 -8.53 -18.74 2.06
N GLU A 73 -8.29 -18.66 3.37
CA GLU A 73 -9.11 -17.91 4.30
C GLU A 73 -8.31 -16.73 4.86
N VAL A 74 -8.93 -15.56 4.93
CA VAL A 74 -8.37 -14.35 5.54
C VAL A 74 -9.22 -13.93 6.72
N SER A 75 -8.59 -13.68 7.87
CA SER A 75 -9.20 -12.97 8.99
C SER A 75 -8.84 -11.48 8.91
N PHE A 76 -9.84 -10.62 8.72
CA PHE A 76 -9.68 -9.17 8.57
C PHE A 76 -9.65 -8.44 9.91
N PHE A 77 -8.91 -7.34 9.97
CA PHE A 77 -8.89 -6.43 11.12
C PHE A 77 -9.89 -5.28 10.94
N PRO A 78 -10.42 -4.70 12.02
CA PRO A 78 -10.18 -5.04 13.43
C PRO A 78 -11.14 -6.10 14.00
N ASP A 79 -12.18 -6.48 13.26
CA ASP A 79 -13.30 -7.28 13.74
C ASP A 79 -13.05 -8.80 13.75
N GLY A 80 -11.97 -9.27 13.12
CA GLY A 80 -11.61 -10.68 13.03
C GLY A 80 -12.43 -11.47 12.02
N ARG A 81 -13.26 -10.80 11.20
CA ARG A 81 -14.17 -11.45 10.24
C ARG A 81 -13.37 -12.34 9.28
N ARG A 82 -13.81 -13.59 9.15
CA ARG A 82 -13.19 -14.59 8.27
C ARG A 82 -13.87 -14.61 6.92
N VAL A 83 -13.08 -14.58 5.86
CA VAL A 83 -13.55 -14.56 4.46
C VAL A 83 -12.75 -15.59 3.68
N GLY A 84 -13.46 -16.49 3.02
CA GLY A 84 -12.89 -17.45 2.08
C GLY A 84 -12.71 -16.80 0.70
N TYR A 85 -11.57 -17.07 0.07
CA TYR A 85 -11.24 -16.64 -1.28
C TYR A 85 -11.08 -17.87 -2.17
N SER A 86 -11.82 -17.90 -3.27
CA SER A 86 -11.57 -18.82 -4.37
C SER A 86 -10.32 -18.44 -5.15
N ARG A 87 -9.80 -19.37 -5.96
CA ARG A 87 -8.61 -19.14 -6.81
C ARG A 87 -8.65 -17.83 -7.58
N ASP A 88 -9.79 -17.50 -8.20
CA ASP A 88 -9.94 -16.29 -9.02
C ASP A 88 -10.03 -15.02 -8.17
N GLN A 89 -10.57 -15.12 -6.96
CA GLN A 89 -10.66 -14.02 -6.01
C GLN A 89 -9.31 -13.74 -5.33
N ILE A 90 -8.39 -14.71 -5.24
CA ILE A 90 -7.06 -14.51 -4.64
C ILE A 90 -6.25 -13.44 -5.39
N ALA A 91 -6.51 -13.23 -6.69
CA ALA A 91 -5.87 -12.17 -7.46
C ALA A 91 -6.18 -10.74 -6.93
N GLU A 92 -7.24 -10.59 -6.12
CA GLU A 92 -7.65 -9.33 -5.48
C GLU A 92 -6.85 -8.99 -4.22
N LEU A 93 -6.10 -9.97 -3.71
CA LEU A 93 -5.22 -9.80 -2.58
C LEU A 93 -3.81 -9.40 -3.03
N GLU A 94 -3.16 -8.60 -2.22
CA GLU A 94 -1.72 -8.38 -2.27
C GLU A 94 -1.12 -8.60 -0.88
N LEU A 95 0.13 -9.05 -0.82
CA LEU A 95 0.88 -9.09 0.43
C LEU A 95 1.09 -7.67 0.99
N ALA A 96 0.80 -7.49 2.28
CA ALA A 96 0.77 -6.20 2.97
C ALA A 96 2.00 -5.96 3.86
N TYR A 97 3.16 -6.51 3.49
CA TYR A 97 4.43 -6.27 4.20
C TYR A 97 5.00 -4.88 3.93
N ALA A 98 4.97 -4.45 2.67
CA ALA A 98 5.35 -3.10 2.27
C ALA A 98 4.37 -2.58 1.21
N ILE A 99 3.81 -1.39 1.45
CA ILE A 99 2.90 -0.71 0.52
C ILE A 99 3.47 0.64 0.10
N THR A 100 3.03 1.15 -1.04
CA THR A 100 3.40 2.50 -1.47
C THR A 100 2.59 3.54 -0.71
N VAL A 101 3.14 4.76 -0.55
CA VAL A 101 2.44 5.87 0.11
C VAL A 101 1.10 6.19 -0.59
N HIS A 102 1.05 6.09 -1.92
CA HIS A 102 -0.19 6.21 -2.69
C HIS A 102 -1.25 5.17 -2.30
N LYS A 103 -0.84 3.90 -2.10
CA LYS A 103 -1.76 2.84 -1.66
C LYS A 103 -2.19 2.98 -0.20
N ALA A 104 -1.43 3.73 0.61
CA ALA A 104 -1.75 4.01 2.00
C ALA A 104 -2.64 5.25 2.19
N GLN A 105 -3.04 5.95 1.13
CA GLN A 105 -3.87 7.15 1.24
C GLN A 105 -5.23 6.81 1.85
N GLY A 106 -5.62 7.53 2.90
CA GLY A 106 -6.86 7.28 3.63
C GLY A 106 -6.75 6.20 4.73
N SER A 107 -5.70 5.39 4.72
CA SER A 107 -5.39 4.47 5.81
C SER A 107 -4.46 5.10 6.84
N GLU A 108 -4.53 4.62 8.07
CA GLU A 108 -3.61 4.99 9.14
C GLU A 108 -3.18 3.74 9.91
N PHE A 109 -1.96 3.75 10.42
CA PHE A 109 -1.32 2.63 11.11
C PHE A 109 -0.74 3.12 12.43
N ASP A 110 -0.68 2.27 13.45
CA ASP A 110 -0.06 2.64 14.73
C ASP A 110 1.40 3.07 14.55
N VAL A 111 2.13 2.32 13.72
CA VAL A 111 3.54 2.57 13.42
C VAL A 111 3.76 2.53 11.91
N VAL A 112 4.45 3.54 11.38
CA VAL A 112 4.88 3.58 9.97
C VAL A 112 6.39 3.71 9.89
N ILE A 113 7.01 2.88 9.05
CA ILE A 113 8.41 2.98 8.68
C ILE A 113 8.48 3.46 7.23
N LEU A 114 9.04 4.65 7.01
CA LEU A 114 9.12 5.29 5.71
C LEU A 114 10.58 5.36 5.23
N PRO A 115 10.95 4.58 4.20
CA PRO A 115 12.28 4.67 3.59
C PRO A 115 12.43 5.97 2.78
N VAL A 116 13.42 6.80 3.13
CA VAL A 116 13.79 8.06 2.47
C VAL A 116 15.25 7.97 2.01
N LEU A 117 15.44 7.27 0.88
CA LEU A 117 16.77 6.89 0.39
C LEU A 117 17.09 7.63 -0.92
N GLY A 118 18.37 7.94 -1.14
CA GLY A 118 18.83 8.66 -2.34
C GLY A 118 18.50 7.94 -3.65
N GLN A 119 18.40 6.60 -3.63
CA GLN A 119 17.97 5.81 -4.79
C GLN A 119 16.53 6.12 -5.26
N HIS A 120 15.73 6.82 -4.45
CA HIS A 120 14.38 7.30 -4.81
C HIS A 120 14.34 8.78 -5.20
N PHE A 121 15.47 9.41 -5.55
CA PHE A 121 15.58 10.86 -5.74
C PHE A 121 14.47 11.49 -6.60
N ARG A 122 14.02 10.81 -7.66
CA ARG A 122 12.93 11.28 -8.54
C ARG A 122 11.57 11.43 -7.85
N MET A 123 11.37 10.82 -6.69
CA MET A 123 10.14 10.91 -5.89
C MET A 123 10.36 11.63 -4.56
N LEU A 124 11.57 12.12 -4.29
CA LEU A 124 11.88 12.90 -3.09
C LEU A 124 11.36 14.32 -3.26
N PHE A 125 10.05 14.46 -3.18
CA PHE A 125 9.33 15.73 -3.06
C PHE A 125 8.73 15.85 -1.68
N ARG A 126 8.47 17.08 -1.26
CA ARG A 126 7.88 17.37 0.04
C ARG A 126 6.53 16.66 0.23
N ASN A 127 5.78 16.48 -0.85
CA ASN A 127 4.50 15.77 -0.87
C ASN A 127 4.62 14.31 -0.38
N LEU A 128 5.74 13.63 -0.63
CA LEU A 128 5.96 12.27 -0.15
C LEU A 128 5.98 12.22 1.39
N LEU A 129 6.66 13.19 2.01
CA LEU A 129 6.74 13.28 3.48
C LEU A 129 5.40 13.73 4.05
N TYR A 130 4.76 14.74 3.45
CA TYR A 130 3.45 15.23 3.89
C TYR A 130 2.34 14.19 3.80
N THR A 131 2.40 13.29 2.83
CA THR A 131 1.41 12.21 2.71
C THR A 131 1.78 11.00 3.55
N GLY A 132 3.07 10.65 3.63
CA GLY A 132 3.57 9.47 4.31
C GLY A 132 3.67 9.58 5.83
N LEU A 133 4.14 10.70 6.38
CA LEU A 133 4.30 10.86 7.83
C LEU A 133 2.99 10.77 8.62
N PRO A 134 1.89 11.45 8.20
CA PRO A 134 0.63 11.36 8.92
C PRO A 134 -0.04 9.98 8.87
N ARG A 135 0.49 9.03 8.08
CA ARG A 135 -0.02 7.65 8.09
C ARG A 135 0.27 6.95 9.42
N GLY A 136 1.25 7.40 10.21
CA GLY A 136 1.58 6.87 11.53
C GLY A 136 0.83 7.60 12.64
N ARG A 137 -0.03 6.89 13.38
CA ARG A 137 -0.83 7.45 14.49
C ARG A 137 -0.02 7.66 15.76
N ARG A 138 0.86 6.70 16.10
CA ARG A 138 1.65 6.73 17.34
C ARG A 138 3.12 6.98 17.06
N LEU A 139 3.66 6.39 16.00
CA LEU A 139 5.08 6.50 15.65
C LEU A 139 5.29 6.51 14.13
N ALA A 140 6.12 7.44 13.66
CA ALA A 140 6.62 7.45 12.29
C ALA A 140 8.16 7.44 12.32
N VAL A 141 8.75 6.41 11.73
CA VAL A 141 10.21 6.23 11.64
C VAL A 141 10.65 6.49 10.21
N LEU A 142 11.57 7.44 10.04
CA LEU A 142 12.22 7.68 8.75
C LEU A 142 13.52 6.89 8.68
N VAL A 143 13.68 6.06 7.65
CA VAL A 143 14.90 5.28 7.43
C VAL A 143 15.61 5.76 6.18
N GLY A 144 16.81 6.32 6.34
CA GLY A 144 17.63 6.76 5.22
C GLY A 144 18.70 7.77 5.61
N SER A 145 19.07 8.66 4.68
CA SER A 145 20.15 9.63 4.91
C SER A 145 19.62 11.04 5.16
N ARG A 146 20.35 11.82 5.98
CA ARG A 146 20.06 13.24 6.20
C ARG A 146 20.03 14.03 4.89
N GLN A 147 20.88 13.67 3.93
CA GLN A 147 20.91 14.28 2.61
C GLN A 147 19.61 14.04 1.83
N ALA A 148 19.13 12.78 1.78
CA ALA A 148 17.88 12.44 1.09
C ALA A 148 16.67 13.13 1.74
N LEU A 149 16.64 13.20 3.07
CA LEU A 149 15.62 13.96 3.80
C LEU A 149 15.67 15.45 3.45
N ALA A 150 16.85 16.06 3.48
CA ALA A 150 17.02 17.47 3.14
C ALA A 150 16.61 17.78 1.69
N MET A 151 16.88 16.87 0.76
CA MET A 151 16.39 16.98 -0.63
C MET A 151 14.87 16.93 -0.67
N ALA A 152 14.24 15.94 -0.03
CA ALA A 152 12.78 15.79 -0.02
C ALA A 152 12.08 17.02 0.57
N VAL A 153 12.63 17.62 1.63
CA VAL A 153 12.06 18.84 2.25
C VAL A 153 12.20 20.06 1.35
N ARG A 154 13.31 20.20 0.61
CA ARG A 154 13.57 21.36 -0.26
C ARG A 154 12.81 21.28 -1.59
N ASN A 155 12.67 20.08 -2.14
CA ASN A 155 12.01 19.87 -3.42
C ASN A 155 10.49 20.04 -3.30
N ARG A 156 9.99 21.13 -3.87
CA ARG A 156 8.55 21.27 -4.17
C ARG A 156 8.29 20.55 -5.48
N ASP A 157 7.19 19.81 -5.53
CA ASP A 157 6.73 19.22 -6.79
C ASP A 157 6.47 20.35 -7.78
N THR A 158 7.30 20.43 -8.82
CA THR A 158 7.22 21.47 -9.85
C THR A 158 6.21 21.11 -10.94
N SER A 159 5.54 19.95 -10.85
CA SER A 159 4.46 19.62 -11.78
C SER A 159 3.27 20.55 -11.54
N ARG A 160 3.14 21.57 -12.40
CA ARG A 160 1.95 22.42 -12.41
C ARG A 160 0.82 21.61 -13.00
N ARG A 161 -0.14 21.22 -12.16
CA ARG A 161 -1.39 20.59 -12.59
C ARG A 161 -2.07 21.51 -13.60
N GLN A 162 -2.22 21.03 -14.83
CA GLN A 162 -2.98 21.75 -15.86
C GLN A 162 -4.46 21.61 -15.53
N THR A 163 -5.07 22.67 -15.02
CA THR A 163 -6.49 22.70 -14.68
C THR A 163 -7.08 24.09 -14.90
N ALA A 164 -8.26 24.15 -15.52
CA ALA A 164 -9.00 25.39 -15.71
C ALA A 164 -9.91 25.73 -14.51
N LEU A 165 -10.05 24.85 -13.51
CA LEU A 165 -11.04 24.99 -12.44
C LEU A 165 -10.93 26.34 -11.71
N ALA A 166 -9.72 26.73 -11.33
CA ALA A 166 -9.50 28.01 -10.64
C ALA A 166 -9.84 29.22 -11.53
N ARG A 167 -9.63 29.10 -12.85
CA ARG A 167 -10.04 30.13 -13.82
C ARG A 167 -11.58 30.17 -13.91
N LEU A 168 -12.22 29.02 -14.12
CA LEU A 168 -13.67 28.91 -14.25
C LEU A 168 -14.42 29.44 -13.01
N ILE A 169 -13.93 29.16 -11.80
CA ILE A 169 -14.51 29.70 -10.56
C ILE A 169 -14.42 31.23 -10.52
N ARG A 170 -13.28 31.80 -10.92
CA ARG A 170 -13.11 33.26 -10.97
C ARG A 170 -14.00 33.90 -12.02
N ASP A 171 -14.08 33.29 -13.21
CA ASP A 171 -14.88 33.81 -14.32
C ASP A 171 -16.38 33.76 -13.97
N TYR A 172 -16.85 32.68 -13.32
CA TYR A 172 -18.22 32.57 -12.81
C TYR A 172 -18.51 33.61 -11.72
N ALA A 173 -17.63 33.76 -10.72
CA ALA A 173 -17.78 34.75 -9.67
C ALA A 173 -17.73 36.21 -10.19
N ALA A 174 -17.05 36.44 -11.32
CA ALA A 174 -16.99 37.73 -12.00
C ALA A 174 -18.15 37.97 -12.99
N GLY A 175 -19.09 37.03 -13.12
CA GLY A 175 -20.22 37.14 -14.05
C GLY A 175 -19.84 37.02 -15.54
N ALA A 176 -18.62 36.57 -15.84
CA ALA A 176 -18.12 36.40 -17.21
C ALA A 176 -18.58 35.09 -17.86
N VAL A 177 -19.24 34.20 -17.12
CA VAL A 177 -19.77 32.92 -17.59
C VAL A 177 -21.14 32.67 -16.93
N SER A 178 -22.18 32.55 -17.75
CA SER A 178 -23.51 32.07 -17.31
C SER A 178 -23.51 30.55 -17.11
N PRO A 179 -24.36 30.01 -16.22
CA PRO A 179 -24.47 28.56 -16.00
C PRO A 179 -24.81 27.76 -17.27
#